data_AF-A0A6L8A1M8-F1
#
_entry.id   AF-A0A6L8A1M8-F1
#
_cell.length_a   1.000
_cell.length_b   1.000
_cell.length_c   1.000
_cell.angle_alpha   90.00
_cell.angle_beta   90.00
_cell.angle_gamma   90.00
#
_symmetry.space_group_name_H-M   'P 1'
#
loop_
_entity.id
_entity.type
_entity.pdbx_description
1 polymer ?
#
loop_
_entity_poly.entity_id
_entity_poly.type
_entity_poly.pdbx_seq_one_letter_code
_entity_poly.pdbx_strand_id
1 'polypeptide(L)'
;AATADPPPGLRALSPFDPAVRDRKRLRHLFGFDFRIEIFVAEAQRQYGYYVFPLLEGDRMVGRIDMTADRAAGVLNVRRLWPEPGVRFGAGRRRALNGVLGRISRFADCREVAYAVDWLSEMQFHGSGARGTGYAR
;
A
#
# COMPACT_ATOMS: atom_id res chain seq x y z
N ALA A 1 -2.92 -22.21 -23.20
CA ALA A 1 -1.93 -22.76 -22.24
C ALA A 1 -2.33 -22.30 -20.85
N ALA A 2 -2.27 -23.17 -19.83
CA ALA A 2 -2.46 -22.74 -18.45
C ALA A 2 -1.33 -21.76 -18.10
N THR A 3 -1.66 -20.58 -17.60
CA THR A 3 -0.68 -19.60 -17.14
C THR A 3 0.01 -20.13 -15.89
N ALA A 4 1.31 -19.86 -15.74
CA ALA A 4 2.05 -20.24 -14.53
C ALA A 4 1.44 -19.61 -13.27
N ASP A 5 1.59 -20.30 -12.13
CA ASP A 5 1.14 -19.79 -10.84
C ASP A 5 1.79 -18.43 -10.52
N PRO A 6 1.07 -17.52 -9.85
CA PRO A 6 1.62 -16.23 -9.48
C PRO A 6 2.82 -16.44 -8.55
N PRO A 7 3.93 -15.73 -8.79
CA PRO A 7 5.15 -15.95 -8.03
C PRO A 7 4.90 -15.61 -6.55
N PRO A 8 5.36 -16.46 -5.62
CA PRO A 8 5.08 -16.28 -4.20
C PRO A 8 5.72 -14.99 -3.66
N GLY A 9 5.21 -14.55 -2.51
CA GLY A 9 5.80 -13.48 -1.72
C GLY A 9 5.08 -12.13 -1.82
N LEU A 10 5.36 -11.28 -0.83
CA LEU A 10 4.83 -9.95 -0.69
C LEU A 10 5.60 -8.95 -1.57
N ARG A 11 4.87 -8.02 -2.20
CA ARG A 11 5.38 -6.93 -3.02
C ARG A 11 4.67 -5.63 -2.64
N ALA A 12 5.40 -4.53 -2.62
CA ALA A 12 4.80 -3.20 -2.60
C ALA A 12 4.79 -2.67 -4.03
N LEU A 13 3.60 -2.38 -4.56
CA LEU A 13 3.41 -1.84 -5.89
C LEU A 13 3.49 -0.32 -5.83
N SER A 14 4.21 0.28 -6.77
CA SER A 14 4.15 1.74 -6.96
C SER A 14 2.69 2.16 -7.18
N PRO A 15 2.23 3.29 -6.63
CA PRO A 15 0.92 3.82 -6.98
C PRO A 15 0.79 4.18 -8.47
N PHE A 16 1.92 4.26 -9.20
CA PHE A 16 1.99 4.48 -10.64
C PHE A 16 2.21 3.19 -11.46
N ASP A 17 2.24 2.03 -10.80
CA ASP A 17 2.32 0.74 -11.48
C ASP A 17 1.14 0.58 -12.48
N PRO A 18 1.35 0.02 -13.69
CA PRO A 18 0.27 -0.17 -14.65
C PRO A 18 -0.95 -0.94 -14.12
N ALA A 19 -0.75 -1.87 -13.19
CA ALA A 19 -1.84 -2.61 -12.55
C ALA A 19 -2.61 -1.75 -11.54
N VAL A 20 -1.97 -0.72 -10.97
CA VAL A 20 -2.55 0.16 -9.93
C VAL A 20 -3.18 1.41 -10.52
N ARG A 21 -2.54 2.05 -11.50
CA ARG A 21 -3.00 3.33 -12.07
C ARG A 21 -4.34 3.23 -12.81
N ASP A 22 -4.68 2.06 -13.35
CA ASP A 22 -6.01 1.79 -13.91
C ASP A 22 -6.94 1.26 -12.81
N ARG A 23 -7.71 2.18 -12.21
CA ARG A 23 -8.65 1.85 -11.13
C ARG A 23 -9.72 0.84 -11.53
N LYS A 24 -10.20 0.89 -12.78
CA LYS A 24 -11.24 -0.04 -13.24
C LYS A 24 -10.68 -1.46 -13.31
N ARG A 25 -9.48 -1.60 -13.87
CA ARG A 25 -8.77 -2.87 -13.95
C ARG A 25 -8.37 -3.40 -12.58
N LEU A 26 -7.83 -2.54 -11.70
CA LEU A 26 -7.45 -2.91 -10.34
C LEU A 26 -8.66 -3.45 -9.55
N ARG A 27 -9.80 -2.77 -9.65
CA ARG A 27 -11.06 -3.22 -9.03
C ARG A 27 -11.57 -4.53 -9.65
N HIS A 28 -11.54 -4.65 -10.98
CA HIS A 28 -12.03 -5.84 -11.67
C HIS A 28 -11.21 -7.10 -11.35
N LEU A 29 -9.88 -6.99 -11.34
CA LEU A 29 -8.99 -8.14 -11.14
C LEU A 29 -8.83 -8.50 -9.66
N PHE A 30 -8.82 -7.51 -8.77
CA PHE A 30 -8.43 -7.73 -7.37
C PHE A 30 -9.49 -7.33 -6.34
N GLY A 31 -10.63 -6.78 -6.76
CA GLY A 31 -11.63 -6.24 -5.82
C GLY A 31 -11.13 -5.06 -5.00
N PHE A 32 -10.04 -4.41 -5.42
CA PHE A 32 -9.33 -3.42 -4.62
C PHE A 32 -9.62 -2.00 -5.13
N ASP A 33 -10.29 -1.19 -4.29
CA ASP A 33 -10.50 0.23 -4.57
C ASP A 33 -9.36 1.05 -4.00
N PHE A 34 -8.67 1.78 -4.88
CA PHE A 34 -7.53 2.60 -4.52
C PHE A 34 -7.34 3.72 -5.53
N ARG A 35 -6.94 4.88 -5.00
CA ARG A 35 -6.42 6.02 -5.74
C ARG A 35 -5.29 6.62 -4.91
N ILE A 36 -4.25 7.09 -5.58
CA ILE A 36 -3.21 7.87 -4.92
C ILE A 36 -3.78 9.24 -4.52
N GLU A 37 -3.43 9.71 -3.33
CA GLU A 37 -4.00 10.94 -2.73
C GLU A 37 -2.98 12.08 -2.63
N ILE A 38 -1.91 12.05 -3.45
CA ILE A 38 -0.84 13.08 -3.45
C ILE A 38 -1.36 14.50 -3.70
N PHE A 39 -2.45 14.64 -4.46
CA PHE A 39 -3.08 15.93 -4.77
C PHE A 39 -4.27 16.25 -3.85
N VAL A 40 -4.63 15.33 -2.95
CA VAL A 40 -5.69 15.55 -1.97
C VAL A 40 -5.07 16.29 -0.78
N ALA A 41 -5.74 17.33 -0.30
CA ALA A 41 -5.33 18.05 0.91
C ALA A 41 -5.22 17.07 2.09
N GLU A 42 -4.22 17.24 2.96
CA GLU A 42 -3.90 16.25 3.99
C GLU A 42 -5.10 15.84 4.86
N ALA A 43 -5.91 16.81 5.30
CA ALA A 43 -7.10 16.58 6.11
C ALA A 43 -8.22 15.80 5.41
N GLN A 44 -8.17 15.65 4.09
CA GLN A 44 -9.17 14.93 3.28
C GLN A 44 -8.68 13.56 2.79
N ARG A 45 -7.44 13.18 3.09
CA ARG A 45 -6.88 11.89 2.68
C ARG A 45 -7.51 10.76 3.49
N GLN A 46 -7.83 9.67 2.81
CA GLN A 46 -8.32 8.46 3.46
C GLN A 46 -7.17 7.62 4.03
N TYR A 47 -6.05 7.55 3.31
CA TYR A 47 -4.92 6.71 3.69
C TYR A 47 -3.69 7.55 3.99
N GLY A 48 -3.12 8.24 3.00
CA GLY A 48 -1.84 8.91 3.19
C GLY A 48 -1.35 9.61 1.94
N TYR A 49 -0.15 10.17 2.02
CA TYR A 49 0.41 10.96 0.92
C TYR A 49 0.89 10.05 -0.22
N TYR A 50 1.79 9.11 0.06
CA TYR A 50 2.40 8.26 -0.96
C TYR A 50 2.23 6.78 -0.59
N VAL A 51 1.01 6.29 -0.81
CA VAL A 51 0.59 4.95 -0.40
C VAL A 51 0.91 3.92 -1.48
N PHE A 52 1.55 2.83 -1.08
CA PHE A 52 1.85 1.68 -1.92
C PHE A 52 0.89 0.54 -1.60
N PRO A 53 0.14 0.03 -2.59
CA PRO A 53 -0.62 -1.20 -2.42
C PRO A 53 0.29 -2.42 -2.21
N LEU A 54 -0.12 -3.35 -1.36
CA LEU A 54 0.61 -4.58 -1.06
C LEU A 54 -0.05 -5.77 -1.75
N LEU A 55 0.71 -6.45 -2.61
CA LEU A 55 0.29 -7.65 -3.34
C LEU A 55 1.02 -8.88 -2.80
N GLU A 56 0.30 -9.94 -2.48
CA GLU A 56 0.86 -11.23 -2.08
C GLU A 56 0.21 -12.34 -2.90
N GLY A 57 1.00 -13.02 -3.75
CA GLY A 57 0.45 -13.91 -4.78
C GLY A 57 -0.41 -13.11 -5.77
N ASP A 58 -1.70 -13.43 -5.81
CA ASP A 58 -2.73 -12.80 -6.63
C ASP A 58 -3.71 -11.91 -5.84
N ARG A 59 -3.42 -11.62 -4.55
CA ARG A 59 -4.34 -10.85 -3.69
C ARG A 59 -3.72 -9.57 -3.15
N MET A 60 -4.53 -8.51 -3.14
CA MET A 60 -4.19 -7.29 -2.43
C MET A 60 -4.39 -7.54 -0.93
N VAL A 61 -3.32 -7.38 -0.15
CA VAL A 61 -3.31 -7.71 1.28
C VAL A 61 -3.25 -6.49 2.19
N GLY A 62 -2.97 -5.31 1.63
CA GLY A 62 -3.05 -4.07 2.36
C GLY A 62 -2.53 -2.87 1.58
N ARG A 63 -2.32 -1.78 2.32
CA ARG A 63 -1.80 -0.49 1.86
C ARG A 63 -0.73 -0.04 2.84
N ILE A 64 0.35 0.57 2.37
CA ILE A 64 1.39 1.13 3.24
C ILE A 64 1.76 2.56 2.81
N ASP A 65 1.68 3.50 3.73
CA ASP A 65 2.21 4.85 3.57
C ASP A 65 3.67 4.86 4.04
N MET A 66 4.58 5.05 3.08
CA MET A 66 6.01 5.12 3.37
C MET A 66 6.70 6.20 2.54
N THR A 67 7.64 6.88 3.17
CA THR A 67 8.37 7.99 2.54
C THR A 67 9.86 7.86 2.82
N ALA A 68 10.68 8.00 1.78
CA ALA A 68 12.13 8.05 1.91
C ALA A 68 12.58 9.46 2.31
N ASP A 69 13.14 9.59 3.51
CA ASP A 69 13.92 10.76 3.91
C ASP A 69 15.40 10.46 3.64
N ARG A 70 15.87 10.90 2.49
CA ARG A 70 17.25 10.64 2.04
C ARG A 70 18.28 11.46 2.81
N ALA A 71 17.89 12.63 3.32
CA ALA A 71 18.80 13.45 4.12
C ALA A 71 19.10 12.77 5.46
N ALA A 72 18.09 12.15 6.08
CA ALA A 72 18.27 11.34 7.29
C ALA A 72 18.75 9.91 7.01
N GLY A 73 18.61 9.43 5.78
CA GLY A 73 18.88 8.04 5.37
C GLY A 73 17.82 7.05 5.86
N VAL A 74 16.57 7.49 6.03
CA VAL A 74 15.49 6.71 6.69
C VAL A 74 14.31 6.49 5.75
N LEU A 75 13.87 5.24 5.61
CA LEU A 75 12.56 4.93 5.04
C LEU A 75 11.52 4.96 6.17
N ASN A 76 10.72 6.01 6.22
CA ASN A 76 9.70 6.20 7.25
C ASN A 76 8.41 5.47 6.86
N VAL A 77 8.04 4.43 7.60
CA VAL A 77 6.73 3.77 7.53
C VAL A 77 5.78 4.48 8.49
N ARG A 78 4.86 5.24 7.92
CA ARG A 78 3.89 6.03 8.70
C ARG A 78 2.71 5.19 9.12
N ARG A 79 2.15 4.40 8.19
CA ARG A 79 0.98 3.57 8.46
C ARG A 79 0.80 2.43 7.46
N LEU A 80 0.22 1.33 7.91
CA LEU A 80 -0.17 0.16 7.14
C LEU A 80 -1.62 -0.18 7.49
N TRP A 81 -2.43 -0.39 6.46
CA TRP A 81 -3.82 -0.84 6.56
C TRP A 81 -3.94 -2.23 5.93
N PRO A 82 -4.21 -3.28 6.71
CA PRO A 82 -4.54 -4.58 6.15
C PRO A 82 -5.88 -4.54 5.37
N GLU A 83 -6.02 -5.35 4.32
CA GLU A 83 -7.33 -5.55 3.68
C GLU A 83 -8.28 -6.37 4.58
N PRO A 84 -9.61 -6.26 4.39
CA PRO A 84 -10.59 -7.06 5.14
C PRO A 84 -10.25 -8.55 5.17
N GLY A 85 -10.24 -9.13 6.37
CA GLY A 85 -9.89 -10.53 6.58
C GLY A 85 -8.40 -10.85 6.55
N VAL A 86 -7.52 -9.86 6.34
CA VAL A 86 -6.06 -10.05 6.34
C VAL A 86 -5.46 -9.71 7.70
N ARG A 87 -4.68 -10.65 8.25
CA ARG A 87 -3.90 -10.43 9.48
C ARG A 87 -2.42 -10.31 9.17
N PHE A 88 -1.75 -9.31 9.74
CA PHE A 88 -0.28 -9.20 9.66
C PHE A 88 0.39 -9.93 10.83
N GLY A 89 0.28 -11.26 10.82
CA GLY A 89 0.98 -12.14 11.77
C GLY A 89 2.50 -12.16 11.53
N ALA A 90 3.23 -12.91 12.36
CA ALA A 90 4.70 -12.94 12.34
C ALA A 90 5.30 -13.25 10.95
N GLY A 91 4.72 -14.18 10.19
CA GLY A 91 5.19 -14.53 8.84
C GLY A 91 5.07 -13.36 7.85
N ARG A 92 3.89 -12.72 7.78
CA ARG A 92 3.67 -11.58 6.87
C ARG A 92 4.47 -10.35 7.26
N ARG A 93 4.67 -10.11 8.57
CA ARG A 93 5.57 -9.07 9.06
C ARG A 93 7.02 -9.32 8.67
N ARG A 94 7.50 -10.57 8.74
CA ARG A 94 8.84 -10.95 8.25
C ARG A 94 8.97 -10.69 6.74
N ALA A 95 7.97 -11.08 5.95
CA ALA A 95 7.96 -10.82 4.52
C ALA A 95 7.97 -9.31 4.21
N LEU A 96 7.16 -8.53 4.94
CA LEU A 96 7.11 -7.07 4.84
C LEU A 96 8.46 -6.43 5.16
N ASN A 97 9.12 -6.83 6.25
CA ASN A 97 10.44 -6.31 6.60
C ASN A 97 11.47 -6.62 5.50
N GLY A 98 11.39 -7.79 4.87
CA GLY A 98 12.22 -8.12 3.70
C GLY A 98 11.95 -7.23 2.48
N VAL A 99 10.68 -6.88 2.21
CA VAL A 99 10.30 -5.94 1.16
C VAL A 99 10.82 -4.53 1.47
N LEU A 100 10.58 -4.03 2.68
CA LEU A 100 11.00 -2.71 3.12
C LEU A 100 12.52 -2.56 3.13
N GLY A 101 13.27 -3.59 3.53
CA GLY A 101 14.73 -3.58 3.47
C GLY A 101 15.30 -3.60 2.04
N ARG A 102 14.54 -4.05 1.03
CA ARG A 102 14.91 -3.88 -0.39
C ARG A 102 14.60 -2.46 -0.86
N ILE A 103 13.44 -1.93 -0.47
CA ILE A 103 13.01 -0.58 -0.84
C ILE A 103 13.91 0.48 -0.20
N SER A 104 14.29 0.33 1.06
CA SER A 104 15.18 1.26 1.75
C SER A 104 16.52 1.36 1.02
N ARG A 105 17.15 0.22 0.71
CA ARG A 105 18.40 0.18 -0.07
C ARG A 105 18.25 0.79 -1.46
N PHE A 106 17.14 0.49 -2.16
CA PHE A 106 16.86 1.10 -3.45
C PHE A 106 16.69 2.62 -3.37
N ALA A 107 16.08 3.11 -2.29
CA ALA A 107 15.81 4.52 -2.07
C ALA A 107 16.99 5.31 -1.45
N ASP A 108 18.14 4.65 -1.26
CA ASP A 108 19.31 5.19 -0.55
C ASP A 108 19.04 5.54 0.92
N CYS A 109 18.29 4.67 1.58
CA CYS A 109 18.02 4.72 3.02
C CYS A 109 18.67 3.50 3.72
N ARG A 110 19.43 3.78 4.77
CA ARG A 110 20.14 2.77 5.57
C ARG A 110 19.24 2.08 6.60
N GLU A 111 18.15 2.71 6.99
CA GLU A 111 17.25 2.21 8.02
C GLU A 111 15.77 2.34 7.63
N VAL A 112 14.94 1.54 8.29
CA VAL A 112 13.48 1.63 8.20
C VAL A 112 12.97 2.00 9.59
N ALA A 113 12.30 3.15 9.68
CA ALA A 113 11.67 3.61 10.91
C ALA A 113 10.16 3.39 10.81
N TYR A 114 9.53 3.06 11.93
CA TYR A 114 8.09 2.86 12.02
C TYR A 114 7.51 3.89 12.99
N ALA A 115 6.43 4.54 12.59
CA ALA A 115 5.66 5.38 13.50
C ALA A 115 5.04 4.53 14.63
N VAL A 116 4.68 5.19 15.74
CA VAL A 116 3.78 4.61 16.72
C VAL A 116 2.45 4.27 16.02
N ASP A 117 1.88 3.10 16.33
CA ASP A 117 0.65 2.59 15.70
C ASP A 117 0.71 2.47 14.17
N TRP A 118 1.91 2.28 13.61
CA TRP A 118 2.08 2.12 12.17
C TRP A 118 1.24 0.97 11.61
N LEU A 119 1.00 -0.11 12.36
CA LEU A 119 0.12 -1.19 11.93
C LEU A 119 -1.28 -0.92 12.48
N SER A 120 -2.21 -0.57 11.60
CA SER A 120 -3.58 -0.26 12.02
C SER A 120 -4.32 -1.53 12.44
N GLU A 121 -4.91 -1.52 13.62
CA GLU A 121 -6.09 -2.34 13.89
C GLU A 121 -7.23 -1.85 12.99
N MET A 122 -8.03 -2.75 12.44
CA MET A 122 -9.08 -2.38 11.49
C MET A 122 -10.00 -1.30 12.07
N GLN A 123 -9.91 -0.09 11.51
CA GLN A 123 -10.91 0.96 11.69
C GLN A 123 -11.31 1.46 10.31
N PHE A 124 -12.37 0.87 9.75
CA PHE A 124 -13.04 1.48 8.61
C PHE A 124 -14.02 2.54 9.12
N HIS A 125 -13.72 3.81 8.83
CA HIS A 125 -14.76 4.85 8.73
C HIS A 125 -15.36 4.77 7.32
N GLY A 126 -16.22 3.78 7.11
CA GLY A 126 -17.04 3.73 5.90
C GLY A 126 -18.13 4.79 5.98
N SER A 127 -17.91 5.98 5.42
CA SER A 127 -19.04 6.81 5.02
C SER A 127 -19.51 6.31 3.65
N GLY A 128 -20.76 5.89 3.61
CA GLY A 128 -21.42 5.33 2.44
C GLY A 128 -21.32 6.21 1.20
N ALA A 129 -21.52 5.55 0.07
CA ALA A 129 -21.92 6.09 -1.23
C ALA A 129 -22.27 7.59 -1.23
N ARG A 130 -21.39 8.42 -1.80
CA ARG A 130 -21.82 9.57 -2.60
C ARG A 130 -21.06 9.56 -3.91
N GLY A 131 -21.78 9.13 -4.95
CA GLY A 131 -21.42 9.50 -6.30
C GLY A 131 -21.34 11.02 -6.37
N THR A 132 -20.20 11.53 -6.79
CA THR A 132 -20.12 12.85 -7.42
C THR A 132 -19.27 12.65 -8.66
N GLY A 133 -19.88 12.94 -9.79
CA GLY A 133 -19.22 12.90 -11.08
C GLY A 133 -18.10 13.94 -11.10
N TYR A 134 -17.00 13.57 -11.73
CA TYR A 134 -16.12 14.57 -12.30
C TYR A 134 -16.86 15.13 -13.52
N ALA A 135 -17.30 16.38 -13.42
CA ALA A 135 -17.60 17.20 -14.58
C ALA A 135 -16.33 17.33 -15.42
N ARG A 136 -16.55 17.44 -16.73
CA ARG A 136 -15.56 17.52 -17.80
C ARG A 136 -14.52 18.62 -17.58
#